data_AF-A0A836PRB4-F1
#
_entry.id   AF-A0A836PRB4-F1
#
_cell.length_a   1.000
_cell.length_b   1.000
_cell.length_c   1.000
_cell.angle_alpha   90.00
_cell.angle_beta   90.00
_cell.angle_gamma   90.00
#
_symmetry.space_group_name_H-M   'P 1'
#
loop_
_entity.id
_entity.type
_entity.pdbx_description
1 polymer ?
#
loop_
_entity_poly.entity_id
_entity_poly.type
_entity_poly.pdbx_seq_one_letter_code
_entity_poly.pdbx_strand_id
1 'polypeptide(L)'
;MADTPDGFTVRTTYPTNPDGVEVMLEKWEAGTAEPIHSHPGDDMTVVIEGKMVIQFYTRQGDELVADGEPVILNKGDTGYIKANRIHDAKYIESCKLVFVHDKAFGFTAE
;
A
#
# COMPACT_ATOMS: atom_id res chain seq x y z
N MET A 1 21.78 13.19 13.54
CA MET A 1 22.35 14.55 13.37
C MET A 1 22.60 15.12 14.76
N ALA A 2 23.51 16.08 14.94
CA ALA A 2 23.52 16.82 16.21
C ALA A 2 22.11 17.43 16.39
N ASP A 3 21.56 17.38 17.60
CA ASP A 3 20.19 17.83 17.95
C ASP A 3 19.03 16.90 17.58
N THR A 4 19.28 15.62 17.31
CA THR A 4 18.21 14.63 17.16
C THR A 4 17.66 14.21 18.54
N PRO A 5 16.33 14.33 18.82
CA PRO A 5 15.76 13.89 20.08
C PRO A 5 16.00 12.41 20.37
N ASP A 6 16.12 12.06 21.65
CA ASP A 6 16.22 10.65 22.07
C ASP A 6 15.02 9.85 21.54
N GLY A 7 15.32 8.72 20.90
CA GLY A 7 14.32 7.82 20.30
C GLY A 7 13.85 8.20 18.89
N PHE A 8 14.29 9.32 18.31
CA PHE A 8 13.97 9.65 16.92
C PHE A 8 14.86 8.90 15.94
N THR A 9 14.23 8.17 15.03
CA THR A 9 14.87 7.61 13.84
C THR A 9 14.09 8.06 12.61
N VAL A 10 14.79 8.32 11.50
CA VAL A 10 14.16 8.73 10.24
C VAL A 10 14.76 7.97 9.06
N ARG A 11 13.89 7.60 8.13
CA ARG A 11 14.27 7.17 6.79
C ARG A 11 13.74 8.21 5.81
N THR A 12 14.62 8.75 5.00
CA THR A 12 14.27 9.76 3.98
C THR A 12 13.82 9.05 2.69
N THR A 13 13.66 9.75 1.58
CA THR A 13 13.11 9.14 0.37
C THR A 13 14.15 8.39 -0.47
N TYR A 14 13.71 7.29 -1.09
CA TYR A 14 14.41 6.63 -2.19
C TYR A 14 14.36 7.52 -3.45
N PRO A 15 15.35 7.50 -4.37
CA PRO A 15 16.60 6.71 -4.36
C PRO A 15 17.76 7.34 -3.60
N THR A 16 17.66 8.59 -3.15
CA THR A 16 18.76 9.28 -2.46
C THR A 16 19.14 8.61 -1.15
N ASN A 17 18.20 7.92 -0.51
CA ASN A 17 18.45 7.01 0.60
C ASN A 17 18.06 5.58 0.20
N PRO A 18 19.01 4.63 0.10
CA PRO A 18 18.72 3.25 -0.29
C PRO A 18 17.89 2.49 0.77
N ASP A 19 17.93 2.93 2.03
CA ASP A 19 17.07 2.44 3.11
C ASP A 19 15.83 3.33 3.29
N GLY A 20 15.55 4.19 2.31
CA GLY A 20 14.45 5.14 2.33
C GLY A 20 13.07 4.51 2.07
N VAL A 21 12.08 5.37 1.87
CA VAL A 21 10.75 4.99 1.37
C VAL A 21 10.51 5.61 0.00
N GLU A 22 9.75 4.92 -0.84
CA GLU A 22 9.17 5.51 -2.05
C GLU A 22 7.79 6.05 -1.74
N VAL A 23 7.47 7.26 -2.24
CA VAL A 23 6.21 7.94 -1.96
C VAL A 23 5.57 8.35 -3.27
N MET A 24 4.29 8.01 -3.43
CA MET A 24 3.52 8.28 -4.64
C MET A 24 2.21 9.02 -4.31
N LEU A 25 1.78 9.84 -5.26
CA LEU A 25 0.44 10.42 -5.26
C LEU A 25 -0.37 9.73 -6.34
N GLU A 26 -1.40 9.01 -5.93
CA GLU A 26 -2.22 8.23 -6.84
C GLU A 26 -3.57 8.88 -7.06
N LYS A 27 -4.11 8.67 -8.25
CA LYS A 27 -5.46 9.08 -8.63
C LYS A 27 -6.12 7.92 -9.35
N TRP A 28 -7.30 7.56 -8.88
CA TRP A 28 -8.07 6.46 -9.43
C TRP A 28 -9.48 6.91 -9.77
N GLU A 29 -10.00 6.41 -10.89
CA GLU A 29 -11.38 6.62 -11.29
C GLU A 29 -12.30 5.62 -10.59
N ALA A 30 -13.52 6.04 -10.25
CA ALA A 30 -14.51 5.16 -9.65
C ALA A 30 -14.79 3.93 -10.55
N GLY A 31 -14.83 2.74 -9.93
CA GLY A 31 -15.06 1.47 -10.60
C GLY A 31 -13.82 0.80 -11.17
N THR A 32 -12.64 1.42 -11.06
CA THR A 32 -11.36 0.80 -11.46
C THR A 32 -10.79 -0.10 -10.37
N ALA A 33 -9.84 -0.96 -10.75
CA ALA A 33 -9.21 -1.90 -9.84
C ALA A 33 -7.77 -2.19 -10.26
N GLU A 34 -6.95 -2.49 -9.27
CA GLU A 34 -5.66 -3.14 -9.44
C GLU A 34 -5.87 -4.66 -9.53
N PRO A 35 -5.07 -5.39 -10.33
CA PRO A 35 -5.11 -6.85 -10.35
C PRO A 35 -4.62 -7.44 -9.01
N ILE A 36 -4.76 -8.74 -8.82
CA ILE A 36 -4.19 -9.41 -7.63
C ILE A 36 -2.67 -9.37 -7.74
N HIS A 37 -2.00 -8.86 -6.69
CA HIS A 37 -0.56 -8.65 -6.67
C HIS A 37 0.03 -8.68 -5.25
N SER A 38 1.35 -8.56 -5.16
CA SER A 38 2.09 -8.38 -3.92
C SER A 38 3.27 -7.42 -4.09
N HIS A 39 3.68 -6.77 -3.00
CA HIS A 39 4.83 -5.88 -2.94
C HIS A 39 5.93 -6.48 -2.05
N PRO A 40 7.23 -6.31 -2.40
CA PRO A 40 8.33 -6.87 -1.61
C PRO A 40 8.59 -6.09 -0.31
N GLY A 41 8.11 -4.85 -0.21
CA GLY A 41 8.15 -4.00 0.98
C GLY A 41 6.77 -3.89 1.65
N ASP A 42 6.76 -3.36 2.86
CA ASP A 42 5.52 -2.95 3.51
C ASP A 42 4.96 -1.70 2.83
N ASP A 43 3.63 -1.64 2.71
CA ASP A 43 2.92 -0.50 2.15
C ASP A 43 2.05 0.19 3.19
N MET A 44 1.90 1.49 2.99
CA MET A 44 0.92 2.30 3.68
C MET A 44 0.19 3.20 2.69
N THR A 45 -1.14 3.12 2.70
CA THR A 45 -2.02 3.95 1.88
C THR A 45 -2.79 4.89 2.78
N VAL A 46 -2.73 6.19 2.52
CA VAL A 46 -3.59 7.19 3.16
C VAL A 46 -4.61 7.67 2.14
N VAL A 47 -5.90 7.50 2.45
CA VAL A 47 -6.99 7.92 1.56
C VAL A 47 -7.28 9.41 1.77
N ILE A 48 -6.93 10.25 0.80
CA ILE A 48 -7.16 11.70 0.86
C ILE A 48 -8.58 12.05 0.39
N GLU A 49 -9.07 11.36 -0.63
CA GLU A 49 -10.43 11.46 -1.18
C GLU A 49 -10.93 10.08 -1.61
N GLY A 50 -12.25 9.89 -1.57
CA GLY A 50 -12.91 8.69 -2.07
C GLY A 50 -13.00 7.54 -1.08
N LYS A 51 -13.17 6.34 -1.64
CA LYS A 51 -13.38 5.08 -0.93
C LYS A 51 -12.81 3.94 -1.75
N MET A 52 -12.01 3.10 -1.10
CA MET A 52 -11.44 1.90 -1.70
C MET A 52 -11.68 0.66 -0.84
N VAL A 53 -11.54 -0.50 -1.46
CA VAL A 53 -11.67 -1.81 -0.83
C VAL A 53 -10.45 -2.63 -1.18
N ILE A 54 -9.87 -3.31 -0.19
CA ILE A 54 -8.73 -4.20 -0.34
C ILE A 54 -9.20 -5.60 0.04
N GLN A 55 -9.08 -6.58 -0.86
CA GLN A 55 -9.25 -7.99 -0.52
C GLN A 55 -7.88 -8.65 -0.40
N PHE A 56 -7.61 -9.30 0.73
CA PHE A 56 -6.41 -10.12 0.89
C PHE A 56 -6.65 -11.54 0.38
N TYR A 57 -5.57 -12.20 -0.04
CA TYR A 57 -5.58 -13.58 -0.49
C TYR A 57 -4.47 -14.41 0.17
N THR A 58 -4.69 -15.72 0.23
CA THR A 58 -3.67 -16.72 0.53
C THR A 58 -3.61 -17.74 -0.59
N ARG A 59 -2.39 -18.25 -0.85
CA ARG A 59 -2.18 -19.31 -1.84
C ARG A 59 -2.48 -20.67 -1.22
N GLN A 60 -3.37 -21.43 -1.86
CA GLN A 60 -3.72 -22.81 -1.49
C GLN A 60 -3.52 -23.70 -2.72
N GLY A 61 -2.35 -24.34 -2.81
CA GLY A 61 -1.93 -25.02 -4.04
C GLY A 61 -1.73 -24.01 -5.17
N ASP A 62 -2.40 -24.24 -6.30
CA ASP A 62 -2.33 -23.37 -7.49
C ASP A 62 -3.40 -22.26 -7.50
N GLU A 63 -4.23 -22.18 -6.45
CA GLU A 63 -5.34 -21.21 -6.36
C GLU A 63 -5.06 -20.11 -5.33
N LEU A 64 -5.60 -18.92 -5.61
CA LEU A 64 -5.66 -17.81 -4.66
C LEU A 64 -7.06 -17.75 -4.04
N VAL A 65 -7.10 -17.89 -2.72
CA VAL A 65 -8.34 -17.89 -1.94
C VAL A 65 -8.41 -16.64 -1.10
N ALA A 66 -9.56 -15.97 -1.09
CA ALA A 66 -9.80 -14.80 -0.26
C ALA A 66 -9.51 -15.11 1.21
N ASP A 67 -8.69 -14.27 1.84
CA ASP A 67 -8.29 -14.38 3.24
C ASP A 67 -8.96 -13.30 4.07
N GLY A 68 -10.08 -13.68 4.68
CA GLY A 68 -10.90 -12.80 5.51
C GLY A 68 -11.77 -11.84 4.72
N GLU A 69 -12.48 -10.99 5.46
CA GLU A 69 -13.36 -9.96 4.90
C GLU A 69 -12.55 -8.82 4.27
N PRO A 70 -13.08 -8.18 3.21
CA PRO A 70 -12.44 -7.02 2.61
C PRO A 70 -12.26 -5.87 3.60
N VAL A 71 -11.12 -5.21 3.53
CA VAL A 71 -10.86 -3.98 4.27
C VAL A 71 -11.42 -2.80 3.47
N ILE A 72 -12.25 -1.98 4.09
CA ILE A 72 -12.80 -0.77 3.48
C ILE A 72 -12.07 0.43 4.06
N LEU A 73 -11.48 1.24 3.19
CA LEU A 73 -10.84 2.51 3.55
C LEU A 73 -11.64 3.66 2.95
N ASN A 74 -12.03 4.60 3.80
CA ASN A 74 -12.69 5.84 3.43
C ASN A 74 -11.71 7.01 3.54
N LYS A 75 -12.10 8.18 3.05
CA LYS A 75 -11.35 9.42 3.28
C LYS A 75 -10.94 9.59 4.74
N GLY A 76 -9.63 9.79 4.96
CA GLY A 76 -9.00 9.97 6.27
C GLY A 76 -8.46 8.67 6.86
N ASP A 77 -8.87 7.51 6.34
CA ASP A 77 -8.37 6.22 6.81
C ASP A 77 -6.97 5.94 6.25
N THR A 78 -6.23 5.11 7.00
CA THR A 78 -4.93 4.58 6.59
C THR A 78 -5.00 3.06 6.52
N GLY A 79 -4.56 2.51 5.40
CA GLY A 79 -4.32 1.08 5.21
C GLY A 79 -2.84 0.75 5.42
N TYR A 80 -2.57 -0.41 6.00
CA TYR A 80 -1.24 -0.99 6.07
C TYR A 80 -1.29 -2.38 5.46
N ILE A 81 -0.34 -2.68 4.58
CA ILE A 81 -0.18 -3.99 3.96
C ILE A 81 1.25 -4.45 4.22
N LYS A 82 1.37 -5.61 4.86
CA LYS A 82 2.68 -6.20 5.13
C LYS A 82 3.31 -6.72 3.84
N ALA A 83 4.63 -6.62 3.73
CA ALA A 83 5.43 -7.19 2.64
C ALA A 83 5.01 -8.61 2.28
N ASN A 84 4.90 -8.85 0.97
CA ASN A 84 4.50 -10.10 0.31
C ASN A 84 3.07 -10.55 0.61
N ARG A 85 2.22 -9.69 1.20
CA ARG A 85 0.81 -9.99 1.37
C ARG A 85 0.08 -9.80 0.05
N ILE A 86 -0.54 -10.87 -0.43
CA ILE A 86 -1.28 -10.88 -1.69
C ILE A 86 -2.61 -10.15 -1.51
N HIS A 87 -2.91 -9.20 -2.39
CA HIS A 87 -4.15 -8.45 -2.36
C HIS A 87 -4.58 -7.95 -3.73
N ASP A 88 -5.85 -7.57 -3.84
CA ASP A 88 -6.33 -6.64 -4.86
C ASP A 88 -6.76 -5.32 -4.20
N ALA A 89 -6.96 -4.29 -5.03
CA ALA A 89 -7.55 -3.03 -4.59
C ALA A 89 -8.61 -2.59 -5.60
N LYS A 90 -9.76 -2.15 -5.10
CA LYS A 90 -10.89 -1.65 -5.90
C LYS A 90 -11.28 -0.26 -5.44
N TYR A 91 -11.39 0.68 -6.36
CA TYR A 91 -11.73 2.07 -6.06
C TYR A 91 -13.22 2.28 -6.31
N ILE A 92 -14.01 2.24 -5.24
CA ILE A 92 -15.48 2.31 -5.30
C ILE A 92 -15.94 3.72 -5.69
N GLU A 93 -15.20 4.72 -5.23
CA GLU A 93 -15.34 6.12 -5.62
C GLU A 93 -14.03 6.63 -6.24
N SER A 94 -14.06 7.79 -6.89
CA SER A 94 -12.83 8.43 -7.38
C SER A 94 -11.91 8.74 -6.20
N CYS A 95 -10.69 8.20 -6.23
CA CYS A 95 -9.76 8.27 -5.11
C CYS A 95 -8.57 9.21 -5.40
N LYS A 96 -8.09 9.86 -4.35
CA LYS A 96 -6.74 10.43 -4.29
C LYS A 96 -6.03 9.85 -3.09
N LEU A 97 -4.84 9.30 -3.28
CA LEU A 97 -4.12 8.58 -2.25
C LEU A 97 -2.70 9.12 -2.08
N VAL A 98 -2.18 9.04 -0.86
CA VAL A 98 -0.74 9.04 -0.61
C VAL A 98 -0.34 7.60 -0.36
N PHE A 99 0.55 7.07 -1.18
CA PHE A 99 1.08 5.71 -1.04
C PHE A 99 2.54 5.79 -0.63
N VAL A 100 2.92 4.97 0.35
CA VAL A 100 4.29 4.87 0.88
C VAL A 100 4.70 3.42 0.86
N HIS A 101 5.76 3.10 0.14
CA HIS A 101 6.34 1.76 0.05
C HIS A 101 7.70 1.72 0.74
N ASP A 102 7.97 0.66 1.49
CA ASP A 102 9.26 0.42 2.12
C ASP A 102 10.36 0.14 1.08
N LYS A 103 11.36 1.02 0.99
CA LYS A 103 12.42 1.02 -0.05
C LYS A 103 11.84 1.24 -1.45
N ALA A 104 12.61 0.89 -2.48
CA ALA A 104 12.20 1.02 -3.88
C ALA A 104 10.92 0.23 -4.15
N PHE A 105 9.97 0.86 -4.84
CA PHE A 105 8.72 0.23 -5.24
C PHE A 105 8.97 -1.05 -6.03
N GLY A 106 8.30 -2.13 -5.65
CA GLY A 106 8.32 -3.39 -6.36
C GLY A 106 6.91 -3.94 -6.49
N PHE A 107 6.62 -4.66 -7.57
CA PHE A 107 5.30 -5.19 -7.88
C PHE A 107 5.43 -6.58 -8.48
N THR A 108 4.69 -7.54 -7.92
CA THR A 108 4.60 -8.91 -8.44
C THR A 108 3.14 -9.23 -8.72
N ALA A 109 2.79 -9.48 -9.98
CA ALA A 109 1.47 -10.01 -10.33
C ALA A 109 1.34 -11.46 -9.85
N GLU A 110 0.17 -11.83 -9.31
CA GLU A 110 -0.08 -13.12 -8.66
C GLU A 110 -1.15 -13.98 -9.36
#